data_AF-A0A1K1NGI1-F1
#
_entry.id   AF-A0A1K1NGI1-F1
#
_cell.length_a   1.000
_cell.length_b   1.000
_cell.length_c   1.000
_cell.angle_alpha   90.00
_cell.angle_beta   90.00
_cell.angle_gamma   90.00
#
_symmetry.space_group_name_H-M   'P 1'
#
loop_
_entity.id
_entity.type
_entity.pdbx_description
1 polymer ?
#
loop_
_entity_poly.entity_id
_entity_poly.type
_entity_poly.pdbx_seq_one_letter_code
_entity_poly.pdbx_strand_id
1 'polypeptide(L)'
;MRKKTEIITAIAFLMLSGCASDSSEPVQTETAPASAASVTTVIETETVTETTTELTEPVSSAAEETETSAVQTGLLSSADDIALSDISGDGSCYSFEYGGISFTANCQPDNWQIVDSYLITNRNDMVVICQALIDIQPIHGNDFKSYRTAEDMADEWVQHNLAYEMLPDGHRWKSRAKDVDFDPADQGKSMYEMFISRTS
;
A
#
# COMPACT_ATOMS: atom_id res chain seq x y z
N MET A 1 -12.37 -34.09 -41.15
CA MET A 1 -11.75 -33.42 -42.31
C MET A 1 -11.22 -32.07 -41.83
N ARG A 2 -9.90 -31.86 -41.95
CA ARG A 2 -9.17 -30.67 -41.47
C ARG A 2 -9.35 -29.51 -42.45
N LYS A 3 -9.47 -28.28 -41.95
CA LYS A 3 -8.91 -27.09 -42.63
C LYS A 3 -8.25 -26.20 -41.58
N LYS A 4 -6.92 -26.31 -41.52
CA LYS A 4 -6.03 -25.34 -40.89
C LYS A 4 -5.85 -24.20 -41.90
N THR A 5 -6.00 -22.96 -41.48
CA THR A 5 -5.63 -21.80 -42.29
C THR A 5 -4.50 -21.11 -41.56
N GLU A 6 -3.28 -21.39 -42.02
CA GLU A 6 -2.08 -20.61 -41.70
C GLU A 6 -2.03 -19.43 -42.67
N ILE A 7 -1.76 -18.22 -42.15
CA ILE A 7 -1.36 -17.07 -42.96
C ILE A 7 0.02 -16.64 -42.47
N ILE A 8 1.01 -16.97 -43.31
CA ILE A 8 2.37 -16.45 -43.28
C ILE A 8 2.38 -15.21 -44.16
N THR A 9 2.86 -14.06 -43.68
CA THR A 9 3.48 -13.04 -44.55
C THR A 9 4.57 -12.30 -43.80
N ALA A 10 5.67 -12.11 -44.51
CA ALA A 10 7.00 -11.85 -44.03
C ALA A 10 7.47 -10.42 -44.40
N ILE A 11 8.38 -9.90 -43.56
CA ILE A 11 9.55 -9.05 -43.86
C ILE A 11 9.32 -7.66 -44.51
N ALA A 12 9.83 -6.62 -43.84
CA ALA A 12 10.59 -5.55 -44.51
C ALA A 12 11.61 -4.91 -43.55
N PHE A 13 12.83 -4.80 -44.07
CA PHE A 13 14.12 -4.38 -43.49
C PHE A 13 14.39 -2.92 -43.89
N LEU A 14 15.11 -2.11 -43.08
CA LEU A 14 15.90 -0.90 -43.46
C LEU A 14 16.52 -0.30 -42.16
N MET A 15 17.79 -0.55 -41.83
CA MET A 15 19.06 0.06 -42.28
C MET A 15 19.48 1.36 -41.53
N LEU A 16 20.78 1.35 -41.19
CA LEU A 16 21.59 2.28 -40.38
C LEU A 16 21.81 3.69 -40.96
N SER A 17 22.15 4.65 -40.08
CA SER A 17 23.26 5.65 -40.13
C SER A 17 22.83 6.97 -39.48
N GLY A 18 23.63 7.73 -38.73
CA GLY A 18 25.06 7.67 -38.40
C GLY A 18 25.54 9.04 -37.88
N CYS A 19 26.65 9.02 -37.12
CA CYS A 19 27.67 10.07 -36.88
C CYS A 19 27.26 11.41 -36.22
N ALA A 20 28.13 12.18 -35.55
CA ALA A 20 29.42 12.03 -34.86
C ALA A 20 29.78 13.45 -34.41
N SER A 21 30.40 13.64 -33.24
CA SER A 21 31.36 14.73 -33.00
C SER A 21 32.26 14.33 -31.85
N ASP A 22 33.45 13.90 -32.28
CA ASP A 22 34.68 13.71 -31.56
C ASP A 22 35.26 15.08 -31.17
N SER A 23 35.83 15.21 -29.96
CA SER A 23 37.18 15.79 -29.78
C SER A 23 37.64 15.76 -28.31
N SER A 24 38.61 14.87 -28.07
CA SER A 24 39.92 15.17 -27.44
C SER A 24 40.03 15.43 -25.93
N GLU A 25 40.50 14.38 -25.25
CA GLU A 25 41.38 14.30 -24.06
C GLU A 25 42.61 15.28 -24.09
N PRO A 26 43.36 15.58 -22.98
CA PRO A 26 43.97 14.56 -22.10
C PRO A 26 44.29 14.84 -20.61
N VAL A 27 44.35 13.72 -19.86
CA VAL A 27 45.36 13.26 -18.86
C VAL A 27 45.84 14.19 -17.72
N GLN A 28 45.64 13.71 -16.47
CA GLN A 28 46.70 13.41 -15.46
C GLN A 28 46.02 12.79 -14.20
N THR A 29 46.24 11.51 -13.89
CA THR A 29 47.27 10.95 -12.99
C THR A 29 47.20 11.46 -11.55
N GLU A 30 46.67 10.65 -10.63
CA GLU A 30 47.25 10.48 -9.28
C GLU A 30 46.72 9.22 -8.58
N THR A 31 47.49 8.77 -7.59
CA THR A 31 47.71 7.38 -7.18
C THR A 31 47.25 7.15 -5.73
N ALA A 32 46.42 6.11 -5.51
CA ALA A 32 46.29 5.23 -4.31
C ALA A 32 46.03 5.85 -2.91
N PRO A 33 45.83 5.07 -1.81
CA PRO A 33 45.45 3.67 -1.65
C PRO A 33 44.20 3.45 -0.75
N ALA A 34 43.80 2.19 -0.62
CA ALA A 34 42.85 1.66 0.36
C ALA A 34 43.29 1.91 1.83
N SER A 35 42.32 2.10 2.73
CA SER A 35 42.48 1.82 4.16
C SER A 35 41.14 1.51 4.81
N ALA A 36 41.02 0.29 5.31
CA ALA A 36 39.94 -0.17 6.17
C ALA A 36 40.20 0.26 7.61
N ALA A 37 39.17 0.75 8.31
CA ALA A 37 39.19 0.87 9.75
C ALA A 37 37.80 0.57 10.32
N SER A 38 37.67 -0.61 10.93
CA SER A 38 36.61 -0.97 11.87
C SER A 38 36.67 -0.06 13.09
N VAL A 39 35.54 0.52 13.50
CA VAL A 39 35.40 1.15 14.81
C VAL A 39 34.56 0.23 15.70
N THR A 40 35.27 -0.44 16.60
CA THR A 40 34.73 -1.18 17.74
C THR A 40 34.04 -0.19 18.69
N THR A 41 32.73 -0.33 18.87
CA THR A 41 32.00 0.37 19.93
C THR A 41 32.05 -0.51 21.18
N VAL A 42 32.66 0.03 22.23
CA VAL A 42 32.83 -0.60 23.55
C VAL A 42 31.54 -0.43 24.33
N ILE A 43 31.09 -1.54 24.91
CA ILE A 43 29.93 -1.64 25.82
C ILE A 43 30.37 -1.07 27.17
N GLU A 44 29.63 -0.09 27.69
CA GLU A 44 29.76 0.35 29.08
C GLU A 44 28.45 0.06 29.81
N THR A 45 28.56 -0.83 30.80
CA THR A 45 27.49 -1.27 31.68
C THR A 45 27.54 -0.39 32.93
N GLU A 46 26.50 0.39 33.19
CA GLU A 46 26.24 0.94 34.52
C GLU A 46 24.90 0.43 35.05
N THR A 47 24.97 -0.08 36.28
CA THR A 47 23.90 -0.68 37.08
C THR A 47 23.70 0.20 38.31
N VAL A 48 22.58 0.92 38.43
CA VAL A 48 22.12 1.56 39.71
C VAL A 48 20.59 1.74 39.62
N THR A 49 19.80 0.80 40.16
CA THR A 49 19.15 0.78 41.49
C THR A 49 17.71 1.32 41.49
N GLU A 50 16.78 0.44 41.88
CA GLU A 50 15.37 0.68 42.15
C GLU A 50 15.14 1.79 43.18
N THR A 51 14.09 2.58 42.97
CA THR A 51 13.39 3.25 44.07
C THR A 51 11.90 3.17 43.82
N THR A 52 11.31 2.10 44.36
CA THR A 52 9.89 1.97 44.66
C THR A 52 9.46 3.11 45.57
N THR A 53 8.50 3.92 45.12
CA THR A 53 7.70 4.76 46.01
C THR A 53 6.25 4.37 45.83
N GLU A 54 5.79 3.54 46.76
CA GLU A 54 4.39 3.25 47.06
C GLU A 54 3.75 4.52 47.63
N LEU A 55 2.71 5.03 46.98
CA LEU A 55 1.77 5.95 47.61
C LEU A 55 0.34 5.63 47.15
N THR A 56 -0.39 5.05 48.09
CA THR A 56 -1.80 4.68 48.06
C THR A 56 -2.75 5.86 47.83
N GLU A 57 -3.92 5.51 47.27
CA GLU A 57 -5.01 6.27 46.66
C GLU A 57 -5.64 7.44 47.46
N PRO A 58 -6.47 8.26 46.78
CA PRO A 58 -7.91 8.02 46.97
C PRO A 58 -8.77 8.06 45.69
N VAL A 59 -9.64 7.04 45.58
CA VAL A 59 -10.91 6.97 44.85
C VAL A 59 -11.56 8.32 44.53
N SER A 60 -11.70 8.61 43.24
CA SER A 60 -12.67 9.57 42.72
C SER A 60 -13.42 8.94 41.55
N SER A 61 -14.69 8.64 41.83
CA SER A 61 -15.72 8.25 40.88
C SER A 61 -15.75 9.23 39.69
N ALA A 62 -15.33 8.75 38.54
CA ALA A 62 -15.67 9.31 37.24
C ALA A 62 -16.19 8.15 36.42
N ALA A 63 -17.45 8.28 36.00
CA ALA A 63 -18.17 7.29 35.23
C ALA A 63 -17.31 6.82 34.05
N GLU A 64 -17.02 5.53 34.07
CA GLU A 64 -16.51 4.79 32.92
C GLU A 64 -17.67 4.79 31.91
N GLU A 65 -17.69 5.79 31.03
CA GLU A 65 -18.39 5.67 29.76
C GLU A 65 -17.65 4.61 28.97
N THR A 66 -17.98 3.35 29.26
CA THR A 66 -17.75 2.24 28.36
C THR A 66 -18.62 2.51 27.14
N GLU A 67 -18.11 3.32 26.21
CA GLU A 67 -18.58 3.31 24.84
C GLU A 67 -18.39 1.89 24.33
N THR A 68 -19.45 1.11 24.51
CA THR A 68 -19.62 -0.17 23.84
C THR A 68 -19.67 0.19 22.37
N SER A 69 -18.50 0.18 21.72
CA SER A 69 -18.38 0.27 20.27
C SER A 69 -19.30 -0.81 19.72
N ALA A 70 -20.48 -0.39 19.26
CA ALA A 70 -21.40 -1.27 18.59
C ALA A 70 -20.60 -1.89 17.45
N VAL A 71 -20.41 -3.21 17.50
CA VAL A 71 -19.80 -3.97 16.41
C VAL A 71 -20.64 -3.62 15.18
N GLN A 72 -20.11 -2.78 14.30
CA GLN A 72 -20.81 -2.41 13.08
C GLN A 72 -20.90 -3.68 12.24
N THR A 73 -22.07 -4.32 12.26
CA THR A 73 -22.38 -5.44 11.39
C THR A 73 -22.33 -4.92 9.97
N GLY A 74 -21.34 -5.37 9.20
CA GLY A 74 -21.14 -4.99 7.81
C GLY A 74 -22.25 -5.50 6.89
N LEU A 75 -22.24 -5.04 5.65
CA LEU A 75 -23.14 -5.49 4.60
C LEU A 75 -22.72 -6.85 4.03
N LEU A 76 -21.44 -7.20 4.12
CA LEU A 76 -20.85 -8.37 3.50
C LEU A 76 -20.66 -9.49 4.53
N SER A 77 -20.90 -10.72 4.08
CA SER A 77 -20.60 -11.95 4.81
C SER A 77 -19.50 -12.77 4.14
N SER A 78 -19.33 -12.63 2.82
CA SER A 78 -18.27 -13.29 2.05
C SER A 78 -17.88 -12.52 0.78
N ALA A 79 -16.79 -12.97 0.14
CA ALA A 79 -16.31 -12.42 -1.13
C ALA A 79 -17.31 -12.59 -2.29
N ASP A 80 -18.23 -13.57 -2.21
CA ASP A 80 -19.25 -13.77 -3.25
C ASP A 80 -20.26 -12.62 -3.29
N ASP A 81 -20.44 -11.90 -2.17
CA ASP A 81 -21.44 -10.83 -2.03
C ASP A 81 -21.09 -9.58 -2.86
N ILE A 82 -19.82 -9.40 -3.23
CA ILE A 82 -19.37 -8.21 -3.96
C ILE A 82 -19.41 -8.39 -5.49
N ALA A 83 -19.75 -9.58 -5.99
CA ALA A 83 -19.84 -9.87 -7.43
C ALA A 83 -18.61 -9.40 -8.23
N LEU A 84 -17.41 -9.61 -7.68
CA LEU A 84 -16.14 -9.17 -8.28
C LEU A 84 -15.91 -9.80 -9.65
N SER A 85 -15.60 -8.98 -10.65
CA SER A 85 -15.42 -9.43 -12.04
C SER A 85 -14.35 -8.63 -12.79
N ASP A 86 -13.57 -9.33 -13.62
CA ASP A 86 -12.59 -8.70 -14.53
C ASP A 86 -13.34 -8.02 -15.68
N ILE A 87 -13.19 -6.69 -15.78
CA ILE A 87 -13.84 -5.89 -16.81
C ILE A 87 -12.91 -5.53 -17.97
N SER A 88 -11.59 -5.67 -17.79
CA SER A 88 -10.61 -5.46 -18.87
C SER A 88 -10.34 -6.74 -19.66
N GLY A 89 -10.58 -7.91 -19.05
CA GLY A 89 -10.36 -9.24 -19.63
C GLY A 89 -8.89 -9.67 -19.66
N ASP A 90 -7.99 -8.85 -19.11
CA ASP A 90 -6.55 -9.11 -18.98
C ASP A 90 -6.08 -9.09 -17.53
N GLY A 91 -7.02 -8.99 -16.57
CA GLY A 91 -6.73 -8.93 -15.14
C GLY A 91 -6.14 -7.61 -14.65
N SER A 92 -6.13 -6.54 -15.44
CA SER A 92 -5.65 -5.22 -15.00
C SER A 92 -6.74 -4.37 -14.32
N CYS A 93 -8.02 -4.66 -14.54
CA CYS A 93 -9.12 -3.85 -14.02
C CYS A 93 -10.35 -4.70 -13.68
N TYR A 94 -10.84 -4.56 -12.45
CA TYR A 94 -11.99 -5.29 -11.93
C TYR A 94 -13.11 -4.33 -11.49
N SER A 95 -14.34 -4.81 -11.52
CA SER A 95 -15.50 -4.14 -10.95
C SER A 95 -16.11 -5.00 -9.84
N PHE A 96 -16.59 -4.38 -8.77
CA PHE A 96 -17.37 -5.02 -7.72
C PHE A 96 -18.53 -4.13 -7.26
N GLU A 97 -19.54 -4.73 -6.65
CA GLU A 97 -20.70 -4.02 -6.09
C GLU A 97 -20.63 -3.97 -4.57
N TYR A 98 -20.99 -2.83 -3.99
CA TYR A 98 -21.12 -2.66 -2.55
C TYR A 98 -22.25 -1.66 -2.25
N GLY A 99 -23.25 -2.07 -1.48
CA GLY A 99 -24.40 -1.22 -1.17
C GLY A 99 -25.20 -0.76 -2.40
N GLY A 100 -25.16 -1.52 -3.51
CA GLY A 100 -25.79 -1.16 -4.77
C GLY A 100 -25.01 -0.13 -5.61
N ILE A 101 -23.76 0.18 -5.25
CA ILE A 101 -22.86 1.05 -5.99
C ILE A 101 -21.73 0.19 -6.58
N SER A 102 -21.39 0.42 -7.85
CA SER A 102 -20.24 -0.23 -8.49
C SER A 102 -18.95 0.54 -8.23
N PHE A 103 -17.90 -0.18 -7.85
CA PHE A 103 -16.54 0.31 -7.61
C PHE A 103 -15.57 -0.34 -8.59
N THR A 104 -14.44 0.32 -8.83
CA THR A 104 -13.37 -0.18 -9.69
C THR A 104 -12.11 -0.47 -8.87
N ALA A 105 -11.52 -1.64 -9.09
CA ALA A 105 -10.23 -2.04 -8.53
C ALA A 105 -9.22 -2.22 -9.68
N ASN A 106 -8.16 -1.42 -9.68
CA ASN A 106 -7.07 -1.50 -10.65
C ASN A 106 -5.95 -2.38 -10.09
N CYS A 107 -5.57 -3.39 -10.85
CA CYS A 107 -4.47 -4.29 -10.51
C CYS A 107 -3.19 -3.81 -11.19
N GLN A 108 -2.15 -3.60 -10.40
CA GLN A 108 -0.80 -3.32 -10.87
C GLN A 108 0.16 -4.36 -10.30
N PRO A 109 1.41 -4.47 -10.82
CA PRO A 109 2.40 -5.34 -10.20
C PRO A 109 2.58 -4.97 -8.73
N ASP A 110 2.25 -5.93 -7.86
CA ASP A 110 2.37 -5.82 -6.42
C ASP A 110 1.55 -4.71 -5.76
N ASN A 111 0.46 -4.27 -6.40
CA ASN A 111 -0.40 -3.21 -5.87
C ASN A 111 -1.84 -3.37 -6.35
N TRP A 112 -2.78 -2.96 -5.50
CA TRP A 112 -4.19 -2.80 -5.80
C TRP A 112 -4.62 -1.38 -5.48
N GLN A 113 -5.32 -0.73 -6.40
CA GLN A 113 -5.95 0.56 -6.15
C GLN A 113 -7.47 0.42 -6.24
N ILE A 114 -8.21 0.90 -5.25
CA ILE A 114 -9.68 0.96 -5.29
C ILE A 114 -10.11 2.41 -5.47
N VAL A 115 -10.86 2.68 -6.53
CA VAL A 115 -11.35 4.02 -6.87
C VAL A 115 -12.57 4.37 -6.03
N ASP A 116 -12.61 5.61 -5.52
CA ASP A 116 -13.62 6.17 -4.63
C ASP A 116 -13.85 5.33 -3.36
N SER A 117 -12.78 4.69 -2.89
CA SER A 117 -12.79 3.76 -1.77
C SER A 117 -13.21 4.40 -0.44
N TYR A 118 -13.09 5.73 -0.31
CA TYR A 118 -13.56 6.49 0.86
C TYR A 118 -15.07 6.35 1.16
N LEU A 119 -15.87 5.91 0.18
CA LEU A 119 -17.31 5.67 0.36
C LEU A 119 -17.62 4.38 1.14
N ILE A 120 -16.64 3.49 1.29
CA ILE A 120 -16.74 2.25 2.05
C ILE A 120 -16.07 2.51 3.39
N THR A 121 -16.82 2.47 4.49
CA THR A 121 -16.32 2.85 5.84
C THR A 121 -16.38 1.71 6.86
N ASN A 122 -17.06 0.60 6.53
CA ASN A 122 -17.14 -0.55 7.41
C ASN A 122 -15.87 -1.41 7.30
N ARG A 123 -15.07 -1.47 8.37
CA ARG A 123 -13.82 -2.23 8.38
C ARG A 123 -14.02 -3.73 8.11
N ASN A 124 -15.08 -4.35 8.63
CA ASN A 124 -15.31 -5.78 8.40
C ASN A 124 -15.58 -6.06 6.92
N ASP A 125 -16.32 -5.19 6.26
CA ASP A 125 -16.56 -5.27 4.81
C ASP A 125 -15.27 -5.01 4.01
N MET A 126 -14.44 -4.06 4.43
CA MET A 126 -13.12 -3.84 3.84
C MET A 126 -12.26 -5.11 3.89
N VAL A 127 -12.25 -5.83 5.01
CA VAL A 127 -11.53 -7.11 5.13
C VAL A 127 -12.03 -8.12 4.10
N VAL A 128 -13.35 -8.25 3.93
CA VAL A 128 -13.93 -9.16 2.93
C VAL A 128 -13.51 -8.76 1.51
N ILE A 129 -13.55 -7.47 1.18
CA ILE A 129 -13.13 -6.95 -0.12
C ILE A 129 -11.64 -7.21 -0.34
N CYS A 130 -10.78 -6.89 0.64
CA CYS A 130 -9.35 -7.11 0.55
C CYS A 130 -9.00 -8.59 0.37
N GLN A 131 -9.71 -9.50 1.06
CA GLN A 131 -9.51 -10.93 0.86
C GLN A 131 -9.85 -11.36 -0.57
N ALA A 132 -10.97 -10.87 -1.13
CA ALA A 132 -11.35 -11.16 -2.51
C ALA A 132 -10.29 -10.69 -3.52
N LEU A 133 -9.64 -9.55 -3.27
CA LEU A 133 -8.55 -9.03 -4.11
C LEU A 133 -7.27 -9.88 -3.98
N ILE A 134 -6.90 -10.28 -2.76
CA ILE A 134 -5.74 -11.16 -2.51
C ILE A 134 -5.91 -12.51 -3.22
N ASP A 135 -7.12 -13.07 -3.21
CA ASP A 135 -7.42 -14.36 -3.84
C ASP A 135 -7.20 -14.34 -5.37
N ILE A 136 -7.26 -13.15 -5.98
CA ILE A 136 -6.94 -12.93 -7.41
C ILE A 136 -5.44 -12.69 -7.58
N GLN A 137 -4.90 -11.69 -6.88
CA GLN A 137 -3.48 -11.35 -6.92
C GLN A 137 -3.01 -10.95 -5.52
N PRO A 138 -2.15 -11.76 -4.89
CA PRO A 138 -1.56 -11.40 -3.60
C PRO A 138 -0.56 -10.26 -3.79
N ILE A 139 -0.46 -9.40 -2.79
CA ILE A 139 0.50 -8.29 -2.73
C ILE A 139 1.53 -8.58 -1.64
N HIS A 140 2.80 -8.31 -1.92
CA HIS A 140 3.84 -8.50 -0.94
C HIS A 140 3.74 -7.45 0.16
N GLY A 141 4.26 -7.80 1.33
CA GLY A 141 4.58 -6.82 2.35
C GLY A 141 5.80 -5.97 1.95
N ASN A 142 6.10 -4.97 2.76
CA ASN A 142 7.23 -4.05 2.58
C ASN A 142 8.59 -4.76 2.46
N ASP A 143 8.70 -5.98 2.99
CA ASP A 143 9.92 -6.79 2.88
C ASP A 143 10.10 -7.51 1.53
N PHE A 144 9.09 -7.44 0.65
CA PHE A 144 8.99 -8.15 -0.63
C PHE A 144 9.23 -9.67 -0.52
N LYS A 145 8.97 -10.24 0.65
CA LYS A 145 9.16 -11.68 0.95
C LYS A 145 7.90 -12.30 1.53
N SER A 146 7.26 -11.58 2.46
CA SER A 146 5.96 -11.90 3.01
C SER A 146 4.85 -11.39 2.09
N TYR A 147 3.66 -11.93 2.23
CA TYR A 147 2.44 -11.40 1.61
C TYR A 147 1.59 -10.69 2.66
N ARG A 148 0.89 -9.63 2.25
CA ARG A 148 -0.05 -8.92 3.13
C ARG A 148 -1.26 -9.79 3.43
N THR A 149 -1.89 -9.52 4.58
CA THR A 149 -3.19 -10.11 4.93
C THR A 149 -4.31 -9.13 4.63
N ALA A 150 -5.53 -9.63 4.53
CA ALA A 150 -6.71 -8.79 4.32
C ALA A 150 -6.93 -7.80 5.46
N GLU A 151 -6.60 -8.17 6.69
CA GLU A 151 -6.70 -7.29 7.87
C GLU A 151 -5.73 -6.12 7.81
N ASP A 152 -4.48 -6.37 7.40
CA ASP A 152 -3.46 -5.34 7.22
C ASP A 152 -3.87 -4.34 6.13
N MET A 153 -4.34 -4.83 4.97
CA MET A 153 -4.89 -3.98 3.92
C MET A 153 -6.10 -3.18 4.41
N ALA A 154 -7.04 -3.81 5.13
CA ALA A 154 -8.21 -3.11 5.64
C ALA A 154 -7.85 -2.02 6.67
N ASP A 155 -6.85 -2.25 7.52
CA ASP A 155 -6.35 -1.23 8.44
C ASP A 155 -5.76 -0.04 7.70
N GLU A 156 -4.93 -0.27 6.67
CA GLU A 156 -4.41 0.80 5.81
C GLU A 156 -5.54 1.58 5.11
N TRP A 157 -6.58 0.89 4.64
CA TRP A 157 -7.74 1.55 4.05
C TRP A 157 -8.48 2.44 5.05
N VAL A 158 -8.71 1.97 6.28
CA VAL A 158 -9.28 2.81 7.35
C VAL A 158 -8.43 4.06 7.58
N GLN A 159 -7.10 3.90 7.61
CA GLN A 159 -6.19 5.04 7.74
C GLN A 159 -6.31 6.03 6.57
N HIS A 160 -6.46 5.51 5.35
CA HIS A 160 -6.64 6.30 4.15
C HIS A 160 -7.95 7.13 4.19
N ASN A 161 -9.04 6.51 4.62
CA ASN A 161 -10.32 7.18 4.79
C ASN A 161 -10.26 8.28 5.85
N LEU A 162 -9.60 8.02 6.98
CA LEU A 162 -9.43 9.03 8.02
C LEU A 162 -8.59 10.23 7.51
N ALA A 163 -7.54 9.97 6.73
CA ALA A 163 -6.76 11.04 6.10
C ALA A 163 -7.62 11.88 5.13
N TYR A 164 -8.54 11.26 4.38
CA TYR A 164 -9.50 11.96 3.52
C TYR A 164 -10.45 12.86 4.32
N GLU A 165 -11.01 12.34 5.42
CA GLU A 165 -11.95 13.06 6.29
C GLU A 165 -11.31 14.28 6.97
N MET A 166 -10.04 14.18 7.35
CA MET A 166 -9.30 15.28 7.99
C MET A 166 -8.99 16.45 7.05
N LEU A 167 -9.07 16.24 5.74
CA LEU A 167 -8.80 17.29 4.76
C LEU A 167 -10.03 18.16 4.51
N PRO A 168 -9.90 19.51 4.52
CA PRO A 168 -10.99 20.40 4.18
C PRO A 168 -11.51 20.17 2.76
N ASP A 169 -12.81 20.43 2.55
CA ASP A 169 -13.38 20.43 1.21
C ASP A 169 -12.67 21.43 0.30
N GLY A 170 -12.43 21.02 -0.96
CA GLY A 170 -11.68 21.82 -1.93
C GLY A 170 -10.16 21.85 -1.71
N HIS A 171 -9.63 21.21 -0.66
CA HIS A 171 -8.17 21.08 -0.51
C HIS A 171 -7.59 20.25 -1.66
N ARG A 172 -6.50 20.74 -2.27
CA ARG A 172 -5.90 20.12 -3.48
C ARG A 172 -5.49 18.66 -3.32
N TRP A 173 -5.26 18.22 -2.08
CA TRP A 173 -4.84 16.86 -1.76
C TRP A 173 -5.99 15.93 -1.39
N LYS A 174 -7.20 16.45 -1.15
CA LYS A 174 -8.36 15.61 -0.79
C LYS A 174 -8.74 14.66 -1.92
N SER A 175 -8.59 15.08 -3.18
CA SER A 175 -8.79 14.21 -4.33
C SER A 175 -7.78 13.06 -4.43
N ARG A 176 -6.59 13.21 -3.84
CA ARG A 176 -5.56 12.15 -3.81
C ARG A 176 -5.79 11.15 -2.67
N ALA A 177 -6.53 11.54 -1.64
CA ALA A 177 -6.83 10.71 -0.49
C ALA A 177 -8.14 9.91 -0.66
N LYS A 178 -8.85 10.05 -1.78
CA LYS A 178 -10.17 9.41 -1.99
C LYS A 178 -10.06 7.93 -2.42
N ASP A 179 -8.92 7.55 -2.99
CA ASP A 179 -8.67 6.21 -3.57
C ASP A 179 -7.56 5.53 -2.77
N VAL A 180 -7.84 4.41 -2.11
CA VAL A 180 -6.80 3.62 -1.44
C VAL A 180 -5.93 2.93 -2.48
N ASP A 181 -4.62 2.92 -2.25
CA ASP A 181 -3.60 2.21 -3.01
C ASP A 181 -2.75 1.37 -2.05
N PHE A 182 -2.84 0.05 -2.20
CA PHE A 182 -2.14 -0.90 -1.34
C PHE A 182 -0.68 -1.07 -1.75
N ASP A 183 0.09 0.01 -1.63
CA ASP A 183 1.53 0.02 -1.88
C ASP A 183 2.26 -0.76 -0.76
N PRO A 184 3.08 -1.78 -1.09
CA PRO A 184 3.90 -2.48 -0.11
C PRO A 184 4.73 -1.54 0.78
N ALA A 185 5.16 -0.38 0.25
CA ALA A 185 5.93 0.61 0.99
C ALA A 185 5.10 1.37 2.05
N ASP A 186 3.76 1.31 1.99
CA ASP A 186 2.86 1.93 2.98
C ASP A 186 2.54 1.01 4.16
N GLN A 187 2.85 -0.29 4.04
CA GLN A 187 2.62 -1.25 5.11
C GLN A 187 3.33 -0.86 6.41
N GLY A 188 2.54 -0.80 7.48
CA GLY A 188 3.03 -0.50 8.84
C GLY A 188 3.32 0.97 9.11
N LYS A 189 3.05 1.87 8.16
CA LYS A 189 3.09 3.31 8.43
C LYS A 189 2.01 3.71 9.43
N SER A 190 2.34 4.71 10.24
CA SER A 190 1.38 5.37 11.11
C SER A 190 0.46 6.30 10.31
N MET A 191 -0.69 6.62 10.90
CA MET A 191 -1.60 7.66 10.40
C MET A 191 -0.88 8.98 10.05
N TYR A 192 0.08 9.39 10.88
CA TYR A 192 0.83 10.64 10.65
C TYR A 192 1.71 10.53 9.41
N GLU A 193 2.42 9.41 9.23
CA GLU A 193 3.25 9.16 8.05
C GLU A 193 2.41 9.07 6.77
N MET A 194 1.26 8.40 6.84
CA MET A 194 0.27 8.34 5.75
C MET A 194 -0.27 9.72 5.40
N PHE A 195 -0.62 10.54 6.40
CA PHE A 195 -1.10 11.89 6.16
C PHE A 195 -0.02 12.76 5.48
N ILE A 196 1.24 12.69 5.95
CA ILE A 196 2.33 13.46 5.35
C ILE A 196 2.58 13.03 3.90
N SER A 197 2.65 11.74 3.59
CA SER A 197 2.92 11.26 2.23
C SER A 197 1.87 11.72 1.21
N ARG A 198 0.61 11.87 1.64
CA ARG A 198 -0.51 12.29 0.80
C ARG A 198 -0.64 13.81 0.68
N THR A 199 -0.03 14.55 1.60
CA THR A 199 -0.13 16.03 1.67
C THR A 199 1.15 16.77 1.33
N SER A 200 2.25 16.05 1.05
CA SER A 200 3.52 16.61 0.56
C SER A 200 3.62 16.65 -0.96
#